data_AF-A0A419K3S0-F1
#
_entry.id   AF-A0A419K3S0-F1
#
_cell.length_a   1.000
_cell.length_b   1.000
_cell.length_c   1.000
_cell.angle_alpha   90.00
_cell.angle_beta   90.00
_cell.angle_gamma   90.00
#
_symmetry.space_group_name_H-M   'P 1'
#
loop_
_entity.id
_entity.type
_entity.pdbx_description
1 polymer ?
#
loop_
_entity_poly.entity_id
_entity_poly.type
_entity_poly.pdbx_seq_one_letter_code
_entity_poly.pdbx_strand_id
1 'polypeptide(L)'
;MNLNALKKIRIVGVEDGSFQKGLTKKALLVAVLFHGLSIKKVKVDEIEVDGLDATTKLTEMLSNWKFDVVMLAGVSFAGFNVINPAVIHEKFHKPVIIVTGKKPDNRAVRRALKRHFIDWEVRWLVFEHLGKVYKVYSLNHELPVYIEILGVSKEQASGIVKAFSIFGKIPEPIRVARLIARGLS
;
A
#
# COMPACT_ATOMS: atom_id res chain seq x y z
N MET A 1 15.21 7.68 14.50
CA MET A 1 14.01 8.36 15.06
C MET A 1 13.71 7.78 16.43
N ASN A 2 13.41 8.62 17.41
CA ASN A 2 13.04 8.21 18.77
C ASN A 2 11.60 7.63 18.78
N LEU A 3 11.34 6.54 19.52
CA LEU A 3 10.01 5.93 19.72
C LEU A 3 8.93 6.96 20.14
N ASN A 4 9.32 7.99 20.90
CA ASN A 4 8.41 9.07 21.30
C ASN A 4 7.94 9.96 20.14
N ALA A 5 8.75 10.09 19.07
CA ALA A 5 8.35 10.81 17.86
C ALA A 5 7.36 9.98 17.02
N LEU A 6 7.55 8.66 16.98
CA LEU A 6 6.71 7.73 16.23
C LEU A 6 5.31 7.57 16.85
N LYS A 7 5.17 7.78 18.17
CA LYS A 7 3.88 7.80 18.87
C LYS A 7 2.90 8.88 18.39
N LYS A 8 3.38 9.90 17.67
CA LYS A 8 2.55 11.03 17.21
C LYS A 8 2.22 11.00 15.72
N ILE A 9 2.85 10.11 14.95
CA ILE A 9 2.65 10.04 13.50
C ILE A 9 1.32 9.36 13.22
N ARG A 10 0.60 9.93 12.25
CA ARG A 10 -0.64 9.40 11.70
C ARG A 10 -0.34 8.66 10.40
N ILE A 11 -0.56 7.34 10.39
CA ILE A 11 -0.27 6.49 9.23
C ILE A 11 -1.56 5.87 8.72
N VAL A 12 -1.78 5.93 7.41
CA VAL A 12 -2.83 5.15 6.75
C VAL A 12 -2.21 3.88 6.19
N GLY A 13 -2.72 2.72 6.58
CA GLY A 13 -2.43 1.45 5.90
C GLY A 13 -3.55 1.08 4.95
N VAL A 14 -3.21 0.59 3.76
CA VAL A 14 -4.16 0.22 2.72
C VAL A 14 -3.92 -1.20 2.24
N GLU A 15 -5.01 -1.97 2.10
CA GLU A 15 -5.02 -3.34 1.59
C GLU A 15 -6.35 -3.66 0.90
N ASP A 16 -6.37 -4.64 0.00
CA ASP A 16 -7.58 -5.18 -0.62
C ASP A 16 -8.11 -6.48 0.03
N GLY A 17 -9.39 -6.76 -0.24
CA GLY A 17 -10.08 -7.97 0.15
C GLY A 17 -9.81 -9.16 -0.77
N SER A 18 -10.32 -10.31 -0.39
CA SER A 18 -10.32 -11.50 -1.23
C SER A 18 -11.21 -11.30 -2.45
N PHE A 19 -10.82 -11.89 -3.58
CA PHE A 19 -11.62 -11.89 -4.80
C PHE A 19 -11.32 -13.16 -5.60
N GLN A 20 -12.26 -13.57 -6.45
CA GLN A 20 -12.09 -14.69 -7.38
C GLN A 20 -12.12 -14.17 -8.81
N LYS A 21 -10.96 -14.21 -9.47
CA LYS A 21 -10.82 -13.72 -10.86
C LYS A 21 -11.80 -14.44 -11.79
N GLY A 22 -12.56 -13.66 -12.56
CA GLY A 22 -13.58 -14.16 -13.48
C GLY A 22 -14.96 -14.42 -12.85
N LEU A 23 -15.08 -14.35 -11.52
CA LEU A 23 -16.37 -14.50 -10.82
C LEU A 23 -16.78 -13.20 -10.12
N THR A 24 -15.89 -12.63 -9.29
CA THR A 24 -16.16 -11.39 -8.56
C THR A 24 -15.80 -10.19 -9.42
N LYS A 25 -16.75 -9.25 -9.59
CA LYS A 25 -16.53 -8.00 -10.34
C LYS A 25 -15.83 -6.92 -9.51
N LYS A 26 -15.96 -6.98 -8.20
CA LYS A 26 -15.38 -6.00 -7.27
C LYS A 26 -14.68 -6.70 -6.11
N ALA A 27 -13.74 -6.00 -5.50
CA ALA A 27 -13.09 -6.38 -4.26
C ALA A 27 -13.14 -5.20 -3.27
N LEU A 28 -13.06 -5.49 -1.98
CA LEU A 28 -12.96 -4.45 -0.97
C LEU A 28 -11.61 -3.75 -1.06
N LEU A 29 -11.60 -2.43 -0.90
CA LEU A 29 -10.43 -1.62 -0.61
C LEU A 29 -10.59 -1.07 0.80
N VAL A 30 -9.64 -1.38 1.68
CA VAL A 30 -9.69 -0.99 3.08
C VAL A 30 -8.54 -0.05 3.40
N ALA A 31 -8.87 1.11 3.98
CA ALA A 31 -7.91 2.05 4.53
C ALA A 31 -8.10 2.13 6.05
N VAL A 32 -7.00 2.07 6.80
CA VAL A 32 -7.02 2.15 8.26
C VAL A 32 -6.07 3.25 8.73
N LEU A 33 -6.61 4.24 9.44
CA LEU A 33 -5.83 5.32 10.03
C LEU A 33 -5.38 4.95 11.44
N PHE A 34 -4.07 4.96 11.63
CA PHE A 34 -3.39 4.85 12.91
C PHE A 34 -2.95 6.22 13.41
N HIS A 35 -2.90 6.39 14.73
CA HIS A 35 -2.11 7.43 15.40
C HIS A 35 -1.24 6.72 16.46
N GLY A 36 0.07 6.68 16.24
CA GLY A 36 0.91 5.69 16.91
C GLY A 36 0.37 4.28 16.63
N LEU A 37 0.25 3.41 17.64
CA LEU A 37 -0.30 2.06 17.47
C LEU A 37 -1.82 1.96 17.68
N SER A 38 -2.52 3.09 17.86
CA SER A 38 -3.96 3.11 18.05
C SER A 38 -4.69 3.33 16.72
N ILE A 39 -5.62 2.43 16.39
CA ILE A 39 -6.54 2.60 15.27
C ILE A 39 -7.52 3.73 15.61
N LYS A 40 -7.68 4.69 14.70
CA LYS A 40 -8.55 5.86 14.87
C LYS A 40 -9.74 5.85 13.94
N LYS A 41 -9.55 5.41 12.68
CA LYS A 41 -10.61 5.36 11.67
C LYS A 41 -10.38 4.18 10.73
N VAL A 42 -11.46 3.63 10.23
CA VAL A 42 -11.47 2.64 9.15
C VAL A 42 -12.41 3.16 8.07
N LYS A 43 -12.02 3.00 6.81
CA LYS A 43 -12.91 3.16 5.66
C LYS A 43 -12.80 1.90 4.81
N VAL A 44 -13.94 1.49 4.27
CA VAL A 44 -14.08 0.40 3.33
C VAL A 44 -14.83 0.94 2.13
N ASP A 45 -14.32 0.68 0.94
CA ASP A 45 -14.98 0.95 -0.34
C ASP A 45 -14.81 -0.29 -1.22
N GLU A 46 -15.43 -0.30 -2.39
CA GLU A 46 -15.24 -1.32 -3.40
C GLU A 46 -14.48 -0.74 -4.59
N ILE A 47 -13.57 -1.54 -5.14
CA ILE A 47 -12.85 -1.28 -6.39
C ILE A 47 -13.13 -2.41 -7.38
N GLU A 48 -13.08 -2.11 -8.67
CA GLU A 48 -13.24 -3.13 -9.70
C GLU A 48 -12.07 -4.11 -9.70
N VAL A 49 -12.35 -5.42 -9.80
CA VAL A 49 -11.31 -6.42 -9.99
C VAL A 49 -10.68 -6.19 -11.36
N ASP A 50 -9.35 -6.06 -11.39
CA ASP A 50 -8.60 -5.78 -12.62
C ASP A 50 -9.04 -4.46 -13.32
N GLY A 51 -9.74 -3.56 -12.62
CA GLY A 51 -10.20 -2.26 -13.13
C GLY A 51 -9.13 -1.16 -13.09
N LEU A 52 -9.56 0.10 -13.11
CA LEU A 52 -8.68 1.28 -13.09
C LEU A 52 -9.11 2.35 -12.05
N ASP A 53 -10.09 2.04 -11.21
CA ASP A 53 -10.69 3.00 -10.27
C ASP A 53 -9.97 3.09 -8.92
N ALA A 54 -9.00 2.20 -8.61
CA ALA A 54 -8.40 2.10 -7.27
C ALA A 54 -7.69 3.39 -6.83
N THR A 55 -7.01 4.10 -7.73
CA THR A 55 -6.34 5.37 -7.41
C THR A 55 -7.34 6.45 -6.98
N THR A 56 -8.43 6.58 -7.74
CA THR A 56 -9.50 7.55 -7.48
C THR A 56 -10.22 7.22 -6.17
N LYS A 57 -10.57 5.95 -5.98
CA LYS A 57 -11.22 5.45 -4.76
C LYS A 57 -10.38 5.67 -3.51
N LEU A 58 -9.09 5.31 -3.54
CA LEU A 58 -8.20 5.59 -2.42
C LEU A 58 -8.11 7.09 -2.13
N THR A 59 -8.02 7.91 -3.17
CA THR A 59 -7.98 9.36 -3.05
C THR A 59 -9.22 9.93 -2.34
N GLU A 60 -10.41 9.45 -2.69
CA GLU A 60 -11.66 9.83 -2.03
C GLU A 60 -11.70 9.39 -0.56
N MET A 61 -11.26 8.16 -0.29
CA MET A 61 -11.14 7.64 1.08
C MET A 61 -10.23 8.52 1.94
N LEU A 62 -9.12 9.02 1.38
CA LEU A 62 -8.14 9.85 2.09
C LEU A 62 -8.57 11.33 2.26
N SER A 63 -9.42 11.87 1.38
CA SER A 63 -9.68 13.32 1.26
C SER A 63 -10.17 14.01 2.54
N ASN A 64 -10.75 13.27 3.49
CA ASN A 64 -11.27 13.81 4.77
C ASN A 64 -10.46 13.39 6.00
N TRP A 65 -9.27 12.81 5.80
CA TRP A 65 -8.41 12.35 6.88
C TRP A 65 -7.18 13.25 7.02
N LYS A 66 -6.83 13.57 8.27
CA LYS A 66 -5.52 14.15 8.59
C LYS A 66 -4.55 12.99 8.81
N PHE A 67 -3.56 12.84 7.94
CA PHE A 67 -2.51 11.83 8.03
C PHE A 67 -1.16 12.42 7.62
N ASP A 68 -0.09 11.71 8.00
CA ASP A 68 1.28 12.13 7.75
C ASP A 68 1.95 11.24 6.70
N VAL A 69 1.58 9.95 6.60
CA VAL A 69 2.13 8.97 5.65
C VAL A 69 1.06 7.97 5.20
N VAL A 70 1.12 7.53 3.95
CA VAL A 70 0.33 6.39 3.42
C VAL A 70 1.25 5.20 3.20
N MET A 71 0.82 4.03 3.66
CA MET A 71 1.45 2.73 3.46
C MET A 71 0.56 1.84 2.58
N LEU A 72 1.08 1.41 1.45
CA LEU A 72 0.39 0.52 0.52
C LEU A 72 0.99 -0.88 0.56
N ALA A 73 0.16 -1.92 0.49
CA ALA A 73 0.59 -3.33 0.47
C ALA A 73 1.12 -3.81 -0.89
N GLY A 74 1.85 -2.95 -1.61
CA GLY A 74 2.09 -3.06 -3.05
C GLY A 74 1.36 -1.95 -3.79
N VAL A 75 1.49 -1.90 -5.11
CA VAL A 75 0.73 -0.97 -5.97
C VAL A 75 -0.44 -1.65 -6.68
N SER A 76 -0.50 -2.98 -6.65
CA SER A 76 -1.50 -3.78 -7.35
C SER A 76 -2.56 -4.22 -6.36
N PHE A 77 -3.81 -3.78 -6.57
CA PHE A 77 -4.96 -4.11 -5.74
C PHE A 77 -6.04 -4.76 -6.62
N ALA A 78 -6.88 -5.60 -6.02
CA ALA A 78 -7.93 -6.38 -6.67
C ALA A 78 -7.44 -7.04 -7.98
N GLY A 79 -6.24 -7.63 -7.93
CA GLY A 79 -5.52 -8.05 -9.14
C GLY A 79 -4.63 -6.93 -9.63
N PHE A 80 -4.85 -6.45 -10.86
CA PHE A 80 -4.05 -5.40 -11.50
C PHE A 80 -4.73 -4.02 -11.50
N ASN A 81 -5.68 -3.75 -10.60
CA ASN A 81 -6.21 -2.40 -10.41
C ASN A 81 -5.16 -1.54 -9.67
N VAL A 82 -4.30 -0.90 -10.46
CA VAL A 82 -3.07 -0.30 -9.97
C VAL A 82 -3.35 1.04 -9.30
N ILE A 83 -2.89 1.20 -8.06
CA ILE A 83 -2.85 2.49 -7.39
C ILE A 83 -1.58 3.23 -7.81
N ASN A 84 -1.74 4.43 -8.36
CA ASN A 84 -0.62 5.30 -8.71
C ASN A 84 -0.16 6.12 -7.49
N PRO A 85 1.00 5.81 -6.87
CA PRO A 85 1.47 6.53 -5.69
C PRO A 85 1.85 7.98 -5.99
N ALA A 86 2.20 8.32 -7.24
CA ALA A 86 2.50 9.70 -7.63
C ALA A 86 1.27 10.59 -7.50
N VAL A 87 0.11 10.14 -7.96
CA VAL A 87 -1.17 10.87 -7.82
C VAL A 87 -1.51 11.10 -6.35
N ILE A 88 -1.32 10.08 -5.50
CA ILE A 88 -1.55 10.21 -4.05
C ILE A 88 -0.58 11.23 -3.44
N HIS A 89 0.71 11.15 -3.78
CA HIS A 89 1.71 12.07 -3.27
C HIS A 89 1.48 13.52 -3.73
N GLU A 90 1.19 13.73 -5.01
CA GLU A 90 0.92 15.04 -5.61
C GLU A 90 -0.30 15.69 -4.98
N LYS A 91 -1.40 14.94 -4.77
CA LYS A 91 -2.63 15.50 -4.21
C LYS A 91 -2.52 15.87 -2.73
N PHE A 92 -1.86 15.02 -1.93
CA PHE A 92 -1.84 15.20 -0.47
C PHE A 92 -0.54 15.83 0.07
N HIS A 93 0.49 15.91 -0.77
CA HIS A 93 1.85 16.30 -0.38
C HIS A 93 2.36 15.51 0.84
N LYS A 94 1.94 14.23 0.93
CA LYS A 94 2.37 13.30 1.98
C LYS A 94 3.20 12.17 1.37
N PRO A 95 4.19 11.65 2.10
CA PRO A 95 4.93 10.47 1.66
C PRO A 95 4.04 9.25 1.43
N VAL A 96 4.42 8.46 0.43
CA VAL A 96 3.85 7.14 0.16
C VAL A 96 4.97 6.10 0.28
N ILE A 97 4.72 5.07 1.08
CA ILE A 97 5.63 3.93 1.27
C ILE A 97 4.90 2.68 0.79
N ILE A 98 5.37 2.11 -0.31
CA ILE A 98 4.90 0.81 -0.78
C ILE A 98 5.69 -0.27 -0.06
N VAL A 99 5.02 -1.25 0.53
CA VAL A 99 5.64 -2.33 1.31
C VAL A 99 5.20 -3.68 0.76
N THR A 100 6.16 -4.48 0.31
CA THR A 100 5.91 -5.84 -0.18
C THR A 100 6.73 -6.86 0.60
N GLY A 101 6.13 -8.03 0.86
CA GLY A 101 6.77 -9.10 1.63
C GLY A 101 7.80 -9.92 0.84
N LYS A 102 7.87 -9.73 -0.49
CA LYS A 102 8.76 -10.40 -1.44
C LYS A 102 9.31 -9.36 -2.42
N LYS A 103 10.51 -9.59 -2.95
CA LYS A 103 11.10 -8.69 -3.94
C LYS A 103 10.20 -8.63 -5.18
N PRO A 104 9.80 -7.43 -5.65
CA PRO A 104 9.06 -7.30 -6.90
C PRO A 104 9.83 -7.91 -8.09
N ASP A 105 9.12 -8.64 -8.95
CA ASP A 105 9.62 -9.10 -10.25
C ASP A 105 8.94 -8.31 -11.37
N ASN A 106 9.52 -7.15 -11.68
CA ASN A 106 9.01 -6.24 -12.69
C ASN A 106 8.95 -6.90 -14.09
N ARG A 107 9.79 -7.90 -14.38
CA ARG A 107 9.72 -8.64 -15.65
C ARG A 107 8.51 -9.57 -15.70
N ALA A 108 8.21 -10.26 -14.60
CA ALA A 108 7.01 -11.08 -14.48
C ALA A 108 5.74 -10.21 -14.52
N VAL A 109 5.72 -9.09 -13.80
CA VAL A 109 4.61 -8.12 -13.82
C VAL A 109 4.36 -7.61 -15.23
N ARG A 110 5.40 -7.13 -15.94
CA ARG A 110 5.25 -6.62 -17.32
C ARG A 110 4.71 -7.68 -18.27
N ARG A 111 5.17 -8.93 -18.16
CA ARG A 111 4.68 -10.04 -18.98
C ARG A 111 3.21 -10.34 -18.70
N ALA A 112 2.81 -10.38 -17.43
CA ALA A 112 1.43 -10.60 -17.04
C ALA A 112 0.51 -9.49 -17.57
N LEU A 113 0.93 -8.24 -17.42
CA LEU A 113 0.20 -7.08 -17.96
C LEU A 113 0.00 -7.20 -19.48
N LYS A 114 1.09 -7.38 -20.26
CA LYS A 114 1.02 -7.54 -21.72
C LYS A 114 0.13 -8.69 -22.18
N ARG A 115 0.04 -9.77 -21.39
CA ARG A 115 -0.73 -10.96 -21.76
C ARG A 115 -2.23 -10.82 -21.49
N HIS A 116 -2.58 -10.07 -20.44
CA HIS A 116 -3.94 -10.10 -19.89
C HIS A 116 -4.72 -8.79 -20.06
N PHE A 117 -4.06 -7.71 -20.50
CA PHE A 117 -4.64 -6.37 -20.53
C PHE A 117 -4.33 -5.68 -21.85
N ILE A 118 -5.35 -5.12 -22.50
CA ILE A 118 -5.17 -4.33 -23.74
C ILE A 118 -4.56 -2.96 -23.42
N ASP A 119 -4.90 -2.43 -22.24
CA ASP A 119 -4.45 -1.20 -21.62
C ASP A 119 -3.18 -1.38 -20.77
N TRP A 120 -2.40 -2.44 -21.03
CA TRP A 120 -1.24 -2.80 -20.22
C TRP A 120 -0.20 -1.69 -20.09
N GLU A 121 -0.07 -0.82 -21.10
CA GLU A 121 0.87 0.31 -21.09
C GLU A 121 0.51 1.31 -20.00
N VAL A 122 -0.77 1.65 -19.86
CA VAL A 122 -1.27 2.57 -18.83
C VAL A 122 -0.97 2.03 -17.44
N ARG A 123 -1.19 0.73 -17.21
CA ARG A 123 -0.87 0.07 -15.94
C ARG A 123 0.63 0.01 -15.70
N TRP A 124 1.41 -0.29 -16.74
CA TRP A 124 2.87 -0.39 -16.67
C TRP A 124 3.54 0.93 -16.33
N LEU A 125 3.01 2.06 -16.81
CA LEU A 125 3.54 3.39 -16.50
C LEU A 125 3.67 3.59 -14.99
N VAL A 126 2.71 3.11 -14.18
CA VAL A 126 2.83 3.23 -12.72
C VAL A 126 4.06 2.49 -12.19
N PHE A 127 4.29 1.26 -12.63
CA PHE A 127 5.46 0.45 -12.22
C PHE A 127 6.78 1.03 -12.71
N GLU A 128 6.79 1.61 -13.90
CA GLU A 128 7.99 2.21 -14.50
C GLU A 128 8.46 3.45 -13.75
N HIS A 129 7.51 4.23 -13.20
CA HIS A 129 7.81 5.40 -12.38
C HIS A 129 8.06 5.07 -10.90
N LEU A 130 7.95 3.79 -10.50
CA LEU A 130 8.37 3.40 -9.15
C LEU A 130 9.87 3.57 -9.01
N GLY A 131 10.25 4.17 -7.88
CA GLY A 131 11.65 4.42 -7.56
C GLY A 131 12.42 3.14 -7.24
N LYS A 132 13.62 3.33 -6.71
CA LYS A 132 14.48 2.21 -6.30
C LYS A 132 13.82 1.35 -5.22
N VAL A 133 13.87 0.04 -5.40
CA VAL A 133 13.48 -0.93 -4.37
C VAL A 133 14.57 -1.01 -3.29
N TYR A 134 14.18 -0.79 -2.03
CA TYR A 134 15.05 -0.93 -0.87
C TYR A 134 14.67 -2.15 -0.04
N LYS A 135 15.68 -2.90 0.40
CA LYS A 135 15.50 -4.02 1.33
C LYS A 135 15.59 -3.51 2.78
N VAL A 136 14.58 -3.83 3.60
CA VAL A 136 14.48 -3.41 5.00
C VAL A 136 14.17 -4.61 5.90
N TYR A 137 14.94 -4.78 6.97
CA TYR A 137 14.64 -5.72 8.04
C TYR A 137 13.82 -4.99 9.10
N SER A 138 12.51 -5.26 9.14
CA SER A 138 11.56 -4.59 10.03
C SER A 138 11.63 -5.12 11.46
N LEU A 139 11.85 -6.42 11.63
CA LEU A 139 12.13 -7.08 12.90
C LEU A 139 13.40 -7.94 12.77
N ASN A 140 14.15 -8.07 13.86
CA ASN A 140 15.28 -8.98 13.90
C ASN A 140 14.77 -10.42 13.76
N HIS A 141 15.49 -11.26 13.03
CA HIS A 141 15.16 -12.67 12.74
C HIS A 141 14.03 -12.94 11.74
N GLU A 142 13.38 -11.90 11.22
CA GLU A 142 12.38 -12.03 10.15
C GLU A 142 12.99 -11.88 8.75
N LEU A 143 12.31 -12.45 7.76
CA LEU A 143 12.60 -12.14 6.36
C LEU A 143 12.40 -10.64 6.11
N PRO A 144 13.21 -10.02 5.23
CA PRO A 144 13.06 -8.62 4.91
C PRO A 144 11.70 -8.33 4.26
N VAL A 145 11.28 -7.08 4.38
CA VAL A 145 10.34 -6.47 3.44
C VAL A 145 11.11 -5.66 2.40
N TYR A 146 10.43 -5.39 1.30
CA TYR A 146 10.93 -4.54 0.23
C TYR A 146 10.05 -3.30 0.20
N ILE A 147 10.69 -2.14 0.09
CA ILE A 147 9.98 -0.87 0.03
C ILE A 147 10.37 -0.07 -1.20
N GLU A 148 9.38 0.58 -1.76
CA GLU A 148 9.52 1.67 -2.73
C GLU A 148 8.92 2.91 -2.07
N ILE A 149 9.53 4.06 -2.29
CA ILE A 149 9.24 5.27 -1.52
C ILE A 149 9.05 6.46 -2.44
N LEU A 150 8.14 7.34 -2.05
CA LEU A 150 7.90 8.61 -2.70
C LEU A 150 7.74 9.71 -1.65
N GLY A 151 8.44 10.83 -1.83
CA GLY A 151 8.36 11.99 -0.94
C GLY A 151 9.05 11.84 0.43
N VAL A 152 9.90 10.82 0.64
CA VAL A 152 10.59 10.56 1.92
C VAL A 152 11.95 9.89 1.68
N SER A 153 12.91 10.08 2.60
CA SER A 153 14.20 9.39 2.51
C SER A 153 14.09 7.91 2.88
N LYS A 154 15.04 7.10 2.39
CA LYS A 154 15.14 5.68 2.72
C LYS A 154 15.26 5.45 4.23
N GLU A 155 16.06 6.26 4.93
CA GLU A 155 16.33 6.14 6.36
C GLU A 155 15.07 6.43 7.17
N GLN A 156 14.33 7.47 6.78
CA GLN A 156 13.06 7.81 7.40
C GLN A 156 12.00 6.73 7.15
N ALA A 157 11.82 6.30 5.90
CA ALA A 157 10.86 5.25 5.55
C ALA A 157 11.17 3.92 6.25
N SER A 158 12.44 3.51 6.29
CA SER A 158 12.90 2.33 7.02
C SER A 158 12.62 2.45 8.53
N GLY A 159 12.86 3.63 9.12
CA GLY A 159 12.52 3.90 10.52
C GLY A 159 11.03 3.79 10.81
N ILE A 160 10.18 4.32 9.93
CA ILE A 160 8.71 4.25 10.06
C ILE A 160 8.23 2.79 9.93
N VAL A 161 8.69 2.07 8.91
CA VAL A 161 8.34 0.66 8.71
C VAL A 161 8.71 -0.20 9.92
N LYS A 162 9.94 -0.06 10.44
CA LYS A 162 10.39 -0.75 11.66
C LYS A 162 9.51 -0.42 12.86
N ALA A 163 9.23 0.86 13.08
CA ALA A 163 8.47 1.32 14.23
C ALA A 163 7.02 0.82 14.28
N PHE A 164 6.45 0.56 13.11
CA PHE A 164 5.08 0.08 12.97
C PHE A 164 5.01 -1.42 12.71
N SER A 165 6.11 -2.15 12.65
CA SER A 165 6.15 -3.61 12.59
C SER A 165 6.28 -4.18 13.99
N ILE A 166 5.17 -4.62 14.60
CA ILE A 166 5.15 -5.07 16.00
C ILE A 166 5.10 -6.59 16.10
N PHE A 167 4.13 -7.22 15.44
CA PHE A 167 3.89 -8.66 15.53
C PHE A 167 4.36 -9.44 14.29
N GLY A 168 5.15 -8.81 13.43
CA GLY A 168 5.70 -9.45 12.25
C GLY A 168 6.35 -8.46 11.30
N LYS A 169 6.88 -8.97 10.19
CA LYS A 169 7.63 -8.14 9.24
C LYS A 169 6.81 -7.07 8.52
N ILE A 170 5.49 -7.26 8.41
CA ILE A 170 4.58 -6.30 7.75
C ILE A 170 4.11 -5.27 8.79
N PRO A 171 4.15 -3.96 8.49
CA PRO A 171 3.66 -2.94 9.41
C PRO A 171 2.18 -3.14 9.80
N GLU A 172 1.87 -2.90 11.07
CA GLU A 172 0.54 -3.01 11.67
C GLU A 172 -0.56 -2.28 10.89
N PRO A 173 -0.34 -1.07 10.31
CA PRO A 173 -1.37 -0.43 9.49
C PRO A 173 -1.81 -1.27 8.29
N ILE A 174 -0.87 -1.91 7.58
CA ILE A 174 -1.19 -2.81 6.47
C ILE A 174 -1.76 -4.12 7.00
N ARG A 175 -1.17 -4.69 8.06
CA ARG A 175 -1.61 -5.96 8.64
C ARG A 175 -3.07 -5.90 9.11
N VAL A 176 -3.46 -4.80 9.76
CA VAL A 176 -4.84 -4.58 10.22
C VAL A 176 -5.78 -4.31 9.05
N ALA A 177 -5.39 -3.49 8.06
CA ALA A 177 -6.19 -3.30 6.84
C ALA A 177 -6.48 -4.65 6.16
N ARG A 178 -5.48 -5.53 6.07
CA ARG A 178 -5.64 -6.91 5.56
C ARG A 178 -6.62 -7.75 6.35
N LEU A 179 -6.53 -7.73 7.68
CA LEU A 179 -7.42 -8.52 8.53
C LEU A 179 -8.87 -8.09 8.35
N ILE A 180 -9.12 -6.77 8.29
CA ILE A 180 -10.47 -6.23 8.05
C ILE A 180 -10.94 -6.61 6.66
N ALA A 181 -10.11 -6.38 5.63
CA ALA A 181 -10.47 -6.65 4.24
C ALA A 181 -10.85 -8.12 4.02
N ARG A 182 -10.03 -9.04 4.52
CA ARG A 182 -10.27 -10.50 4.41
C ARG A 182 -11.35 -11.01 5.34
N GLY A 183 -11.56 -10.38 6.49
CA GLY A 183 -12.63 -10.76 7.42
C GLY A 183 -14.02 -10.38 6.90
N LEU A 184 -14.09 -9.45 5.94
CA LEU A 184 -15.33 -8.96 5.33
C LEU A 184 -15.58 -9.49 3.91
N SER A 185 -14.67 -10.29 3.35
CA SER A 185 -14.69 -10.76 1.95
C SER A 185 -14.54 -12.28 1.81
#